data_AF-A0AA38I2Y0-F1
#
_entry.id   AF-A0AA38I2Y0-F1
#
_cell.length_a   1.000
_cell.length_b   1.000
_cell.length_c   1.000
_cell.angle_alpha   90.00
_cell.angle_beta   90.00
_cell.angle_gamma   90.00
#
_symmetry.space_group_name_H-M   'P 1'
#
loop_
_entity.id
_entity.type
_entity.pdbx_description
1 polymer ?
#
loop_
_entity_poly.entity_id
_entity_poly.type
_entity_poly.pdbx_seq_one_letter_code
_entity_poly.pdbx_strand_id
1 'polypeptide(L)'
;MIKLFEETRKSLSEGNYKWFQVASEFLARFLFIHPFPNGNGRTARVLVSALLIKYTLVPVSLFNVTSIDYTRDQSNEVYLKVLYEAQILDNFHLLNSLIIESTFLSLESFLVHLDVRNPD
;
A
#
# COMPACT_ATOMS: atom_id res chain seq x y z
N MET A 1 6.80 -0.20 -18.18
CA MET A 1 7.29 -0.91 -16.98
C MET A 1 8.69 -0.46 -16.58
N ILE A 2 9.74 -0.66 -17.40
CA ILE A 2 11.14 -0.26 -17.06
C ILE A 2 11.22 1.18 -16.55
N LYS A 3 10.64 2.12 -17.31
CA LYS A 3 10.58 3.54 -16.95
C LYS A 3 10.01 3.81 -15.55
N LEU A 4 8.95 3.10 -15.15
CA LEU A 4 8.34 3.25 -13.82
C LEU A 4 9.34 2.87 -12.72
N PHE A 5 10.07 1.76 -12.88
CA PHE A 5 11.05 1.33 -11.89
C PHE A 5 12.25 2.28 -11.79
N GLU A 6 12.68 2.86 -12.91
CA GLU A 6 13.74 3.87 -12.94
C GLU A 6 13.30 5.17 -12.27
N GLU A 7 12.11 5.66 -12.60
CA GLU A 7 11.49 6.84 -11.96
C GLU A 7 11.35 6.63 -10.45
N THR A 8 10.80 5.48 -10.03
CA THR A 8 10.69 5.12 -8.60
C THR A 8 12.05 5.11 -7.92
N ARG A 9 13.06 4.47 -8.52
CA ARG A 9 14.42 4.44 -7.95
C ARG A 9 15.01 5.84 -7.80
N LYS A 10 14.82 6.69 -8.80
CA LYS A 10 15.28 8.08 -8.77
C LYS A 10 14.59 8.85 -7.63
N SER A 11 13.26 8.79 -7.54
CA SER A 11 12.49 9.47 -6.48
C SER A 11 12.91 9.04 -5.07
N LEU A 12 13.28 7.77 -4.88
CA LEU A 12 13.78 7.26 -3.60
C LEU A 12 15.18 7.78 -3.25
N SER A 13 16.00 8.12 -4.24
CA SER A 13 17.38 8.61 -4.03
C SER A 13 17.46 10.09 -3.67
N GLU A 14 16.41 10.87 -3.90
CA GLU A 14 16.36 12.33 -3.71
C GLU A 14 16.15 12.77 -2.24
N GLY A 15 16.24 11.84 -1.27
CA GLY A 15 16.62 12.15 0.12
C GLY A 15 15.56 12.75 1.04
N ASN A 16 14.30 12.83 0.64
CA ASN A 16 13.20 13.26 1.51
C ASN A 16 12.36 12.05 1.95
N TYR A 17 11.88 12.00 3.20
CA TYR A 17 11.06 10.94 3.80
C TYR A 17 9.70 10.74 3.10
N LYS A 18 9.73 10.36 1.82
CA LYS A 18 8.58 10.27 0.91
C LYS A 18 8.28 8.83 0.50
N TRP A 19 8.79 7.84 1.22
CA TRP A 19 8.68 6.42 0.85
C TRP A 19 7.23 5.97 0.64
N PHE A 20 6.31 6.41 1.51
CA PHE A 20 4.88 6.14 1.34
C PHE A 20 4.27 6.85 0.13
N GLN A 21 4.70 8.08 -0.17
CA GLN A 21 4.24 8.83 -1.34
C GLN A 21 4.74 8.17 -2.64
N VAL A 22 6.00 7.76 -2.66
CA VAL A 22 6.58 7.03 -3.80
C VAL A 22 5.91 5.66 -3.95
N ALA A 23 5.58 4.98 -2.84
CA ALA A 23 4.86 3.71 -2.87
C ALA A 23 3.42 3.86 -3.39
N SER A 24 2.70 4.93 -3.02
CA SER A 24 1.35 5.18 -3.52
C SER A 24 1.35 5.51 -5.01
N GLU A 25 2.28 6.36 -5.45
CA GLU A 25 2.48 6.68 -6.87
C GLU A 25 2.86 5.42 -7.67
N PHE A 26 3.79 4.62 -7.16
CA PHE A 26 4.17 3.34 -7.78
C PHE A 26 2.98 2.38 -7.90
N LEU A 27 2.21 2.19 -6.83
CA LEU A 27 1.04 1.31 -6.81
C LEU A 27 0.02 1.71 -7.87
N ALA A 28 -0.38 2.99 -7.86
CA ALA A 28 -1.35 3.53 -8.80
C ALA A 28 -0.88 3.36 -10.25
N ARG A 29 0.37 3.75 -10.56
CA ARG A 29 0.92 3.68 -11.92
C ARG A 29 1.14 2.24 -12.39
N PHE A 30 1.61 1.35 -11.52
CA PHE A 30 1.80 -0.06 -11.86
C PHE A 30 0.47 -0.72 -12.23
N LEU A 31 -0.57 -0.47 -11.44
CA LEU A 31 -1.91 -1.01 -11.71
C LEU A 31 -2.54 -0.39 -12.96
N PHE A 32 -2.26 0.89 -13.23
CA PHE A 32 -2.72 1.56 -14.45
C PHE A 32 -2.07 0.98 -15.71
N ILE A 33 -0.76 0.73 -15.67
CA ILE A 33 -0.02 0.09 -16.78
C ILE A 33 -0.51 -1.33 -17.05
N HIS A 34 -0.95 -2.04 -16.00
CA HIS A 34 -1.48 -3.40 -16.06
C HIS A 34 -0.59 -4.37 -16.89
N PRO A 35 0.68 -4.56 -16.51
CA PRO A 35 1.69 -5.18 -17.38
C PRO A 35 1.53 -6.69 -17.61
N PHE A 36 0.74 -7.38 -16.78
CA PHE A 36 0.55 -8.83 -16.88
C PHE A 36 -0.88 -9.18 -17.30
N PRO A 37 -1.11 -10.34 -17.94
CA PRO A 37 -2.47 -10.80 -18.25
C PRO A 37 -3.33 -10.98 -16.98
N ASN A 38 -2.71 -11.45 -15.90
CA ASN A 38 -3.37 -11.71 -14.62
C ASN A 38 -2.43 -11.42 -13.45
N GLY A 39 -3.00 -11.16 -12.27
CA GLY A 39 -2.23 -11.07 -11.03
C GLY A 39 -1.61 -9.71 -10.73
N ASN A 40 -1.86 -8.67 -11.53
CA ASN A 40 -1.33 -7.31 -11.30
C ASN A 40 -1.59 -6.81 -9.88
N GLY A 41 -2.81 -6.97 -9.36
CA GLY A 41 -3.15 -6.61 -7.98
C GLY A 41 -2.31 -7.33 -6.92
N ARG A 42 -2.02 -8.62 -7.11
CA ARG A 42 -1.18 -9.42 -6.19
C ARG A 42 0.27 -8.96 -6.26
N THR A 43 0.80 -8.83 -7.47
CA THR A 43 2.17 -8.40 -7.70
C THR A 43 2.41 -6.98 -7.17
N ALA A 44 1.47 -6.06 -7.40
CA ALA A 44 1.57 -4.69 -6.92
C ALA A 44 1.67 -4.62 -5.39
N ARG A 45 0.85 -5.38 -4.66
CA ARG A 45 0.89 -5.43 -3.18
C ARG A 45 2.22 -5.96 -2.64
N VAL A 46 2.76 -7.01 -3.27
CA VAL A 46 4.09 -7.55 -2.90
C VAL A 46 5.18 -6.51 -3.17
N LEU A 47 5.13 -5.83 -4.31
CA LEU A 47 6.11 -4.80 -4.66
C LEU A 47 6.04 -3.58 -3.72
N VAL A 48 4.84 -3.14 -3.32
CA VAL A 48 4.67 -2.08 -2.32
C VAL A 48 5.26 -2.51 -0.97
N SER A 49 4.99 -3.74 -0.53
CA SER A 49 5.60 -4.26 0.70
C SER A 49 7.12 -4.30 0.61
N ALA A 50 7.66 -4.70 -0.54
CA ALA A 50 9.11 -4.71 -0.77
C ALA A 50 9.72 -3.29 -0.78
N LEU A 51 9.02 -2.30 -1.35
CA LEU A 51 9.45 -0.90 -1.34
C LEU A 51 9.51 -0.33 0.09
N LEU A 52 8.59 -0.75 0.95
CA LEU A 52 8.45 -0.23 2.32
C LEU A 52 9.16 -1.08 3.38
N ILE A 53 9.82 -2.18 3.00
CA ILE A 53 10.40 -3.18 3.92
C ILE A 53 11.41 -2.60 4.94
N LYS A 54 12.07 -1.49 4.62
CA LYS A 54 13.00 -0.81 5.55
C LYS A 54 12.30 0.00 6.64
N TYR A 55 11.00 0.27 6.47
CA TYR A 55 10.20 1.14 7.33
C TYR A 55 9.06 0.39 8.02
N THR A 56 8.81 -0.86 7.64
CA THR A 56 7.72 -1.68 8.19
C THR A 56 8.29 -2.95 8.80
N LEU A 57 7.88 -3.26 10.04
CA LEU A 57 8.31 -4.47 10.73
C LEU A 57 7.70 -5.74 10.10
N VAL A 58 6.53 -5.59 9.49
CA VAL A 58 5.79 -6.63 8.79
C VAL A 58 5.41 -6.17 7.39
N PRO A 59 5.13 -7.09 6.44
CA PRO A 59 4.59 -6.74 5.13
C PRO A 59 3.27 -5.96 5.24
N VAL A 60 3.03 -5.04 4.31
CA VAL A 60 1.84 -4.17 4.35
C VAL A 60 0.62 -4.92 3.81
N SER A 61 -0.39 -5.10 4.66
CA SER A 61 -1.69 -5.64 4.24
C SER A 61 -2.61 -4.52 3.75
N LEU A 62 -2.57 -4.23 2.45
CA LEU A 62 -3.40 -3.20 1.79
C LEU A 62 -4.91 -3.51 1.74
N PHE A 63 -5.36 -4.58 2.41
CA PHE A 63 -6.75 -5.01 2.48
C PHE A 63 -7.47 -4.58 3.75
N ASN A 64 -6.74 -4.05 4.74
CA ASN A 64 -7.25 -3.84 6.09
C ASN A 64 -7.45 -2.37 6.42
N VAL A 65 -7.85 -1.54 5.46
CA VAL A 65 -8.23 -0.16 5.80
C VAL A 65 -9.71 -0.14 6.03
N THR A 66 -10.05 -0.06 7.30
CA THR A 66 -11.24 0.52 7.92
C THR A 66 -11.47 -0.17 9.26
N SER A 67 -12.01 0.55 10.24
CA SER A 67 -12.24 0.10 11.61
C SER A 67 -12.93 -1.28 11.69
N ILE A 68 -12.94 -1.87 12.90
CA ILE A 68 -13.64 -3.11 13.26
C ILE A 68 -15.08 -3.22 12.68
N ASP A 69 -15.70 -2.09 12.31
CA ASP A 69 -17.07 -1.97 11.82
C ASP A 69 -17.28 -2.16 10.31
N TYR A 70 -16.22 -2.32 9.51
CA TYR A 70 -16.35 -2.43 8.06
C TYR A 70 -16.35 -3.86 7.56
N THR A 71 -17.23 -4.15 6.60
CA THR A 71 -17.19 -5.39 5.82
C THR A 71 -16.09 -5.32 4.76
N ARG A 72 -15.58 -6.49 4.36
CA ARG A 72 -14.58 -6.62 3.29
C ARG A 72 -14.97 -5.90 1.99
N ASP A 73 -16.26 -5.92 1.64
CA ASP A 73 -16.73 -5.27 0.41
C ASP A 73 -16.69 -3.75 0.51
N GLN A 74 -16.99 -3.20 1.70
CA GLN A 74 -16.85 -1.76 1.94
C GLN A 74 -15.38 -1.33 1.90
N SER A 75 -14.46 -2.09 2.50
CA SER A 75 -13.02 -1.79 2.44
C SER A 75 -12.50 -1.84 1.00
N ASN A 76 -12.97 -2.81 0.21
CA ASN A 76 -12.65 -2.89 -1.22
C ASN A 76 -13.16 -1.66 -1.99
N GLU A 77 -14.36 -1.20 -1.71
CA GLU A 77 -14.93 -0.01 -2.36
C GLU A 77 -14.10 1.24 -2.06
N VAL A 78 -13.68 1.43 -0.80
CA VAL A 78 -12.77 2.52 -0.40
C VAL A 78 -11.45 2.43 -1.16
N TYR A 79 -10.83 1.25 -1.19
CA TYR A 79 -9.59 1.03 -1.93
C TYR A 79 -9.72 1.40 -3.41
N LEU A 80 -10.79 0.96 -4.06
CA LEU A 80 -11.03 1.25 -5.48
C LEU A 80 -11.27 2.74 -5.73
N LYS A 81 -11.99 3.44 -4.83
CA LYS A 81 -12.23 4.89 -4.92
C LYS A 81 -10.94 5.68 -4.82
N VAL A 82 -10.08 5.41 -3.83
CA VAL A 82 -8.82 6.15 -3.68
C VAL A 82 -7.82 5.80 -4.78
N LEU A 83 -7.86 4.57 -5.31
CA LEU A 83 -7.05 4.19 -6.46
C LEU A 83 -7.50 4.92 -7.73
N TYR A 84 -8.81 5.04 -7.94
CA TYR A 84 -9.38 5.81 -9.05
C TYR A 84 -8.95 7.28 -8.97
N GLU A 85 -9.05 7.90 -7.80
CA GLU A 85 -8.60 9.29 -7.59
C GLU A 85 -7.11 9.46 -7.90
N ALA A 86 -6.26 8.53 -7.45
CA ALA A 86 -4.83 8.57 -7.74
C ALA A 86 -4.53 8.40 -9.24
N GLN A 87 -5.26 7.55 -9.95
CA GLN A 87 -5.00 7.25 -11.36
C GLN A 87 -5.60 8.27 -12.33
N ILE A 88 -6.78 8.78 -12.03
CA ILE A 88 -7.57 9.61 -12.95
C ILE A 88 -7.46 11.09 -12.61
N LEU A 89 -7.40 11.43 -11.31
CA LEU A 89 -7.31 12.82 -10.85
C LEU A 89 -5.87 13.22 -10.51
N ASP A 90 -4.90 12.31 -10.67
CA ASP A 90 -3.48 12.50 -10.33
C ASP A 90 -3.27 12.97 -8.88
N ASN A 91 -4.18 12.57 -7.98
CA ASN A 91 -4.16 12.92 -6.57
C ASN A 91 -3.86 11.70 -5.68
N PHE A 92 -2.62 11.59 -5.22
CA PHE A 92 -2.14 10.43 -4.46
C PHE A 92 -2.35 10.55 -2.94
N HIS A 93 -2.92 11.65 -2.45
CA HIS A 93 -2.99 11.93 -1.01
C HIS A 93 -3.81 10.87 -0.26
N LEU A 94 -5.00 10.52 -0.75
CA LEU A 94 -5.83 9.51 -0.10
C LEU A 94 -5.24 8.10 -0.20
N LEU A 95 -4.65 7.75 -1.34
CA LEU A 95 -3.98 6.46 -1.50
C LEU A 95 -2.75 6.35 -0.58
N ASN A 96 -1.98 7.43 -0.43
CA ASN A 96 -0.86 7.49 0.51
C ASN A 96 -1.34 7.28 1.96
N SER A 97 -2.41 7.97 2.37
CA SER A 97 -3.00 7.79 3.70
C SER A 97 -3.48 6.35 3.93
N LEU A 98 -4.13 5.75 2.93
CA LEU A 98 -4.57 4.35 2.98
C LEU A 98 -3.39 3.39 3.22
N ILE A 99 -2.26 3.58 2.53
CA ILE A 99 -1.07 2.72 2.71
C ILE A 99 -0.48 2.89 4.11
N ILE A 100 -0.42 4.12 4.63
CA ILE A 100 0.09 4.40 5.98
C ILE A 100 -0.81 3.73 7.03
N GLU A 101 -2.12 3.89 6.92
CA GLU A 101 -3.10 3.28 7.83
C GLU A 101 -3.03 1.74 7.76
N SER A 102 -2.96 1.17 6.56
CA SER A 102 -2.74 -0.28 6.38
C SER A 102 -1.50 -0.78 7.09
N THR A 103 -0.43 0.00 7.05
CA THR A 103 0.85 -0.33 7.69
C THR A 103 0.71 -0.31 9.21
N PHE A 104 0.06 0.72 9.75
CA PHE A 104 -0.20 0.83 11.18
C PHE A 104 -1.05 -0.34 11.70
N LEU A 105 -2.14 -0.66 11.02
CA LEU A 105 -3.04 -1.76 11.40
C LEU A 105 -2.36 -3.14 11.27
N SER A 106 -1.50 -3.31 10.26
CA SER A 106 -0.69 -4.54 10.14
C SER A 106 0.26 -4.71 11.32
N LEU A 107 0.88 -3.62 11.79
CA LEU A 107 1.75 -3.64 12.96
C LEU A 107 0.95 -3.90 14.25
N GLU A 108 -0.17 -3.21 14.45
CA GLU A 108 -1.03 -3.40 15.62
C GLU A 108 -1.51 -4.85 15.71
N SER A 109 -2.04 -5.40 14.61
CA SER A 109 -2.46 -6.80 14.54
C SER A 109 -1.33 -7.75 14.89
N PHE A 110 -0.13 -7.52 14.34
CA PHE A 110 1.04 -8.33 14.66
C PHE A 110 1.42 -8.28 16.15
N LEU A 111 1.41 -7.09 16.75
CA LEU A 111 1.73 -6.91 18.18
C LEU A 111 0.71 -7.59 19.09
N VAL A 112 -0.58 -7.52 18.77
CA VAL A 112 -1.65 -8.22 19.51
C VAL A 112 -1.42 -9.73 19.52
N HIS A 113 -1.05 -10.32 18.37
CA HIS A 113 -0.76 -11.75 18.29
C HIS A 113 0.58 -12.16 18.94
N LEU A 114 1.51 -11.21 19.10
CA LEU A 114 2.77 -11.44 19.82
C LEU A 114 2.63 -11.32 21.34
N ASP A 115 1.62 -10.63 21.86
CA ASP A 115 1.43 -10.49 23.31
C ASP A 115 0.93 -11.81 23.91
N VAL A 116 1.89 -12.68 24.26
CA VAL A 116 1.70 -14.00 24.89
C VAL A 116 1.01 -13.93 26.26
N ARG A 117 0.66 -12.73 26.73
CA ARG A 117 0.04 -12.48 28.05
C ARG A 117 -1.48 -12.43 28.06
N ASN A 118 -2.13 -12.60 26.91
CA ASN A 118 -3.54 -13.00 26.86
C ASN A 118 -3.64 -14.44 26.36
N PRO A 119 -3.46 -15.45 27.24
CA PRO A 119 -3.97 -16.77 26.95
C PRO A 119 -5.50 -16.70 27.05
N ASP A 120 -6.18 -17.11 25.98
CA ASP A 120 -7.61 -17.44 26.00
C ASP A 120 -7.96 -18.40 27.16
#